data_AF-A0A804RGJ6-F1
#
_entry.id   AF-A0A804RGJ6-F1
#
_cell.length_a   1.000
_cell.length_b   1.000
_cell.length_c   1.000
_cell.angle_alpha   90.00
_cell.angle_beta   90.00
_cell.angle_gamma   90.00
#
_symmetry.space_group_name_H-M   'P 1'
#
loop_
_entity.id
_entity.type
_entity.pdbx_description
1 polymer ?
#
loop_
_entity_poly.entity_id
_entity_poly.type
_entity_poly.pdbx_seq_one_letter_code
_entity_poly.pdbx_strand_id
1 'polypeptide(L)'
;MGVTKQKWRQQPPPKKKMSRKAKVNQLKWYRLKAKKKMKSPNPEVRIRYKLEKAKRKEEWLIEKLRKYEVPRTPEPVHDPEILTEEEKFYLKRTGEKKKNYVPVGRRGVFGGVVLNMHLHWKKHETVKVVCKPCRPGQVYEYAEELTRLSKGTVIDIKPNNTIMFYRGKNYVQPKVMSPPETLSKQKALEKYRYLQSLEHTSQFIEKLEKELEDYKKHVALFKNHNKGVAIEKISNEDTTVDDPATTSDSK
;
A
#
# COMPACT_ATOMS: atom_id res chain seq x y z
N MET A 1 45.68 -20.93 40.10
CA MET A 1 44.61 -21.92 39.87
C MET A 1 43.28 -21.19 39.86
N GLY A 2 42.55 -21.19 38.74
CA GLY A 2 41.26 -20.53 38.65
C GLY A 2 40.56 -20.93 37.36
N VAL A 3 40.11 -22.18 37.29
CA VAL A 3 39.34 -22.68 36.15
C VAL A 3 37.98 -21.99 36.17
N THR A 4 37.83 -20.95 35.35
CA THR A 4 36.58 -20.24 35.11
C THR A 4 35.62 -21.18 34.38
N LYS A 5 34.66 -21.76 35.13
CA LYS A 5 33.56 -22.56 34.57
C LYS A 5 32.82 -21.73 33.51
N GLN A 6 33.04 -22.04 32.24
CA GLN A 6 32.23 -21.56 31.12
C GLN A 6 30.76 -21.88 31.41
N LYS A 7 29.97 -20.85 31.70
CA LYS A 7 28.52 -20.93 31.80
C LYS A 7 27.99 -21.25 30.40
N TRP A 8 27.71 -22.52 30.14
CA TRP A 8 26.89 -22.94 29.02
C TRP A 8 25.56 -22.18 29.08
N ARG A 9 25.33 -21.26 28.14
CA ARG A 9 24.01 -20.64 27.94
C ARG A 9 23.07 -21.76 27.51
N GLN A 10 22.35 -22.32 28.47
CA GLN A 10 21.30 -23.28 28.16
C GLN A 10 20.32 -22.62 27.19
N GLN A 11 20.17 -23.19 26.00
CA GLN A 11 19.14 -22.77 25.06
C GLN A 11 17.80 -22.83 25.81
N PRO A 12 16.95 -21.79 25.72
CA PRO A 12 15.66 -21.82 26.39
C PRO A 12 14.89 -23.07 25.92
N PRO A 13 14.26 -23.82 26.83
CA PRO A 13 13.59 -25.06 26.48
C PRO A 13 12.56 -24.80 25.39
N PRO A 14 12.39 -25.73 24.43
CA PRO A 14 11.41 -25.57 23.37
C PRO A 14 10.04 -25.34 24.00
N LYS A 15 9.37 -24.24 23.61
CA LYS A 15 8.04 -23.89 24.13
C LYS A 15 7.11 -25.09 23.94
N LYS A 16 6.66 -25.71 25.05
CA LYS A 16 5.74 -26.84 25.04
C LYS A 16 4.50 -26.46 24.22
N LYS A 17 4.25 -27.17 23.11
CA LYS A 17 3.08 -26.92 22.26
C LYS A 17 1.82 -27.07 23.12
N MET A 18 0.98 -26.03 23.15
CA MET A 18 -0.29 -26.08 23.87
C MET A 18 -1.15 -27.25 23.38
N SER A 19 -1.90 -27.88 24.29
CA SER A 19 -2.89 -28.89 23.90
C SER A 19 -3.95 -28.28 22.97
N ARG A 20 -4.56 -29.11 22.11
CA ARG A 20 -5.65 -28.69 21.21
C ARG A 20 -6.77 -27.97 21.99
N LYS A 21 -7.15 -28.49 23.16
CA LYS A 21 -8.16 -27.91 24.05
C LYS A 21 -7.74 -26.53 24.58
N ALA A 22 -6.50 -26.39 25.04
CA ALA A 22 -5.97 -25.11 25.49
C ALA A 22 -5.96 -24.07 24.36
N LYS A 23 -5.57 -24.46 23.14
CA LYS A 23 -5.59 -23.57 21.97
C LYS A 23 -7.00 -23.10 21.61
N VAL A 24 -7.98 -24.00 21.64
CA VAL A 24 -9.39 -23.67 21.37
C VAL A 24 -9.93 -22.70 22.43
N ASN A 25 -9.68 -22.94 23.72
CA ASN A 25 -10.09 -22.06 24.81
C ASN A 25 -9.46 -20.66 24.68
N GLN A 26 -8.18 -20.60 24.30
CA GLN A 26 -7.49 -19.34 24.03
C GLN A 26 -8.16 -18.56 22.90
N LEU A 27 -8.50 -19.21 21.78
CA LEU A 27 -9.23 -18.58 20.67
C LEU A 27 -10.62 -18.11 21.09
N LYS A 28 -11.34 -18.91 21.91
CA LYS A 28 -12.64 -18.52 22.48
C LYS A 28 -12.51 -17.23 23.30
N TRP A 29 -11.48 -17.11 24.14
CA TRP A 29 -11.23 -15.91 24.93
C TRP A 29 -10.95 -14.67 24.08
N TYR A 30 -10.13 -14.79 23.03
CA TYR A 30 -9.90 -13.68 22.09
C TYR A 30 -11.19 -13.27 21.37
N ARG A 31 -12.03 -14.22 20.96
CA ARG A 31 -13.35 -13.94 20.36
C ARG A 31 -14.26 -13.20 21.32
N LEU A 32 -14.30 -13.58 22.60
CA LEU A 32 -15.10 -12.88 23.62
C LEU A 32 -14.63 -11.44 23.83
N LYS A 33 -13.31 -11.21 23.95
CA LYS A 33 -12.75 -9.85 24.05
C LYS A 33 -13.08 -8.98 22.83
N ALA A 34 -12.97 -9.54 21.63
CA ALA A 34 -13.35 -8.86 20.40
C ALA A 34 -14.85 -8.49 20.39
N LYS A 35 -15.73 -9.43 20.78
CA LYS A 35 -17.17 -9.18 20.91
C LYS A 35 -17.47 -8.07 21.93
N LYS A 36 -16.79 -8.05 23.08
CA LYS A 36 -16.94 -7.00 24.10
C LYS A 36 -16.57 -5.61 23.55
N LYS A 37 -15.43 -5.50 22.85
CA LYS A 37 -15.01 -4.24 22.22
C LYS A 37 -16.01 -3.78 21.15
N MET A 38 -16.53 -4.71 20.33
CA MET A 38 -17.49 -4.39 19.25
C MET A 38 -18.89 -4.06 19.74
N LYS A 39 -19.34 -4.65 20.85
CA LYS A 39 -20.63 -4.34 21.49
C LYS A 39 -20.54 -3.20 22.50
N SER A 40 -19.38 -2.53 22.62
CA SER A 40 -19.26 -1.42 23.55
C SER A 40 -20.21 -0.28 23.15
N PRO A 41 -20.91 0.33 24.11
CA PRO A 41 -21.80 1.47 23.83
C PRO A 41 -21.06 2.67 23.27
N ASN A 42 -19.80 2.87 23.67
CA ASN A 42 -18.96 3.98 23.22
C ASN A 42 -18.45 3.74 21.78
N PRO A 43 -18.87 4.55 20.79
CA PRO A 43 -18.43 4.42 19.40
C PRO A 43 -16.91 4.50 19.24
N GLU A 44 -16.23 5.35 20.02
CA GLU A 44 -14.77 5.51 19.96
C GLU A 44 -14.02 4.20 20.23
N VAL A 45 -14.49 3.43 21.22
CA VAL A 45 -13.88 2.14 21.56
C VAL A 45 -14.02 1.14 20.39
N ARG A 46 -15.16 1.17 19.70
CA ARG A 46 -15.40 0.35 18.51
C ARG A 46 -14.48 0.76 17.36
N ILE A 47 -14.41 2.06 17.06
CA ILE A 47 -13.60 2.60 15.95
C ILE A 47 -12.13 2.31 16.20
N ARG A 48 -11.60 2.65 17.39
CA ARG A 48 -10.20 2.37 17.77
C ARG A 48 -9.84 0.90 17.65
N TYR A 49 -10.75 -0.02 18.01
CA TYR A 49 -10.51 -1.45 17.84
C TYR A 49 -10.42 -1.88 16.37
N LYS A 50 -11.31 -1.36 15.51
CA LYS A 50 -11.23 -1.63 14.06
C LYS A 50 -9.92 -1.10 13.48
N LEU A 51 -9.52 0.12 13.89
CA LEU A 51 -8.30 0.78 13.46
C LEU A 51 -7.05 -0.02 13.86
N GLU A 52 -6.95 -0.44 15.13
CA GLU A 52 -5.85 -1.29 15.63
C GLU A 52 -5.70 -2.57 14.81
N LYS A 53 -6.83 -3.22 14.47
CA LYS A 53 -6.84 -4.45 13.67
C LYS A 53 -6.44 -4.19 12.22
N ALA A 54 -6.86 -3.08 11.64
CA ALA A 54 -6.53 -2.69 10.28
C ALA A 54 -5.04 -2.35 10.15
N LYS A 55 -4.49 -1.54 11.05
CA LYS A 55 -3.06 -1.19 11.10
C LYS A 55 -2.17 -2.43 11.24
N ARG A 56 -2.53 -3.36 12.15
CA ARG A 56 -1.83 -4.65 12.25
C ARG A 56 -1.86 -5.46 10.95
N LYS A 57 -2.97 -5.42 10.21
CA LYS A 57 -3.09 -6.11 8.92
C LYS A 57 -2.23 -5.42 7.85
N GLU A 58 -2.22 -4.09 7.83
CA GLU A 58 -1.39 -3.28 6.93
C GLU A 58 0.10 -3.58 7.13
N GLU A 59 0.60 -3.53 8.37
CA GLU A 59 1.98 -3.90 8.72
C GLU A 59 2.34 -5.31 8.23
N TRP A 60 1.46 -6.28 8.47
CA TRP A 60 1.65 -7.65 8.01
C TRP A 60 1.69 -7.77 6.47
N LEU A 61 0.87 -6.99 5.75
CA LEU A 61 0.89 -6.96 4.29
C LEU A 61 2.19 -6.34 3.76
N ILE A 62 2.66 -5.27 4.38
CA ILE A 62 3.94 -4.63 4.05
C ILE A 62 5.10 -5.62 4.26
N GLU A 63 5.11 -6.36 5.38
CA GLU A 63 6.11 -7.40 5.65
C GLU A 63 6.09 -8.51 4.58
N LYS A 64 4.89 -8.90 4.11
CA LYS A 64 4.77 -9.86 3.01
C LYS A 64 5.29 -9.30 1.69
N LEU A 65 4.99 -8.04 1.39
CA LEU A 65 5.40 -7.38 0.14
C LEU A 65 6.91 -7.19 0.03
N ARG A 66 7.60 -6.89 1.15
CA ARG A 66 9.06 -6.80 1.22
C ARG A 66 9.77 -8.06 0.68
N LYS A 67 9.15 -9.24 0.78
CA LYS A 67 9.70 -10.50 0.24
C LYS A 67 9.70 -10.58 -1.29
N TYR A 68 8.93 -9.71 -1.95
CA TYR A 68 8.81 -9.63 -3.40
C TYR A 68 9.51 -8.38 -3.98
N GLU A 69 10.19 -7.61 -3.15
CA GLU A 69 11.13 -6.59 -3.61
C GLU A 69 12.36 -7.32 -4.13
N VAL A 70 12.66 -7.14 -5.42
CA VAL A 70 13.87 -7.69 -6.01
C VAL A 70 14.94 -6.60 -5.94
N PRO A 71 16.17 -6.92 -5.50
CA PRO A 71 17.27 -5.96 -5.52
C PRO A 71 17.41 -5.39 -6.93
N ARG A 72 17.38 -4.06 -7.05
CA ARG A 72 17.73 -3.38 -8.29
C ARG A 72 19.24 -3.48 -8.42
N THR A 73 19.71 -4.26 -9.39
CA THR A 73 21.14 -4.23 -9.72
C THR A 73 21.45 -2.85 -10.30
N PRO A 74 22.47 -2.12 -9.81
CA PRO A 74 22.83 -0.85 -10.43
C PRO A 74 23.19 -1.08 -11.90
N GLU A 75 22.57 -0.27 -12.76
CA GLU A 75 22.76 -0.35 -14.19
C GLU A 75 24.24 -0.04 -14.53
N PRO A 76 24.92 -0.84 -15.36
CA PRO A 76 26.04 -0.31 -16.11
C PRO A 76 25.53 0.90 -16.88
N VAL A 77 26.30 1.99 -16.95
CA VAL A 77 26.00 3.16 -17.78
C VAL A 77 25.71 2.66 -19.18
N HIS A 78 24.44 2.43 -19.49
CA HIS A 78 24.00 2.15 -20.83
C HIS A 78 24.04 3.50 -21.50
N ASP A 79 24.82 3.62 -22.57
CA ASP A 79 24.77 4.78 -23.43
C ASP A 79 23.46 4.65 -24.22
N PRO A 80 22.37 5.35 -23.85
CA PRO A 80 21.17 5.32 -24.66
C PRO A 80 21.60 5.92 -25.99
N GLU A 81 21.71 5.07 -27.02
CA GLU A 81 21.99 5.54 -28.37
C GLU A 81 21.02 6.68 -28.67
N ILE A 82 21.55 7.90 -28.84
CA ILE A 82 20.75 9.10 -29.00
C ILE A 82 20.05 8.98 -30.35
N LEU A 83 18.79 8.56 -30.31
CA LEU A 83 17.92 8.54 -31.48
C LEU A 83 17.67 9.99 -31.89
N THR A 84 17.91 10.31 -33.16
CA THR A 84 17.55 11.63 -33.68
C THR A 84 16.04 11.81 -33.67
N GLU A 85 15.57 13.06 -33.73
CA GLU A 85 14.14 13.33 -33.75
C GLU A 85 13.46 12.71 -34.98
N GLU A 86 14.15 12.67 -36.13
CA GLU A 86 13.66 12.03 -37.35
C GLU A 86 13.54 10.51 -37.19
N GLU A 87 14.55 9.87 -36.59
CA GLU A 87 14.53 8.43 -36.31
C GLU A 87 13.39 8.07 -35.35
N LYS A 88 13.21 8.87 -34.29
CA LYS A 88 12.12 8.69 -33.32
C LYS A 88 10.75 8.84 -33.99
N PHE A 89 10.59 9.84 -34.86
CA PHE A 89 9.36 10.06 -35.61
C PHE A 89 9.06 8.90 -36.57
N TYR A 90 10.07 8.43 -37.30
CA TYR A 90 9.96 7.29 -38.21
C TYR A 90 9.57 6.00 -37.45
N LEU A 91 10.25 5.70 -36.35
CA LEU A 91 9.98 4.54 -35.50
C LEU A 91 8.57 4.61 -34.89
N LYS A 92 8.13 5.80 -34.46
CA LYS A 92 6.76 6.00 -33.98
C LYS A 92 5.73 5.70 -35.06
N ARG A 93 5.93 6.21 -36.27
CA ARG A 93 5.00 6.01 -37.40
C ARG A 93 4.95 4.55 -37.87
N THR A 94 6.11 3.90 -37.99
CA THR A 94 6.20 2.51 -38.43
C THR A 94 5.76 1.52 -37.35
N GLY A 95 6.16 1.77 -36.09
CA GLY A 95 5.75 1.00 -34.93
C GLY A 95 4.24 1.06 -34.70
N GLU A 96 3.60 2.19 -35.01
CA GLU A 96 2.15 2.31 -34.89
C GLU A 96 1.39 1.44 -35.90
N LYS A 97 1.90 1.29 -37.12
CA LYS A 97 1.28 0.44 -38.14
C LYS A 97 1.41 -1.06 -37.82
N LYS A 98 2.43 -1.45 -37.05
CA LYS A 98 2.67 -2.84 -36.68
C LYS A 98 1.66 -3.33 -35.64
N LYS A 99 1.23 -4.59 -35.78
CA LYS A 99 0.30 -5.27 -34.86
C LYS A 99 0.99 -6.04 -33.73
N ASN A 100 2.31 -5.89 -33.59
CA ASN A 100 3.10 -6.62 -32.59
C ASN A 100 2.88 -6.00 -31.21
N TYR A 101 2.28 -6.75 -30.29
CA TYR A 101 2.05 -6.25 -28.94
C TYR A 101 2.25 -7.31 -27.84
N VAL A 102 2.62 -6.82 -26.65
CA VAL A 102 2.78 -7.60 -25.42
C VAL A 102 1.78 -7.08 -24.38
N PRO A 103 0.82 -7.91 -23.92
CA PRO A 103 -0.12 -7.49 -22.90
C PRO A 103 0.49 -7.55 -21.50
N VAL A 104 0.36 -6.45 -20.75
CA VAL A 104 0.67 -6.37 -19.31
C VAL A 104 -0.65 -6.28 -18.55
N GLY A 105 -0.96 -7.37 -17.83
CA GLY A 105 -2.19 -7.49 -17.05
C GLY A 105 -2.01 -7.15 -15.57
N ARG A 106 -2.93 -7.64 -14.73
CA ARG A 106 -2.90 -7.52 -13.26
C ARG A 106 -1.56 -7.89 -12.61
N ARG A 107 -0.78 -8.78 -13.22
CA ARG A 107 0.52 -9.21 -12.69
C ARG A 107 1.60 -8.12 -12.77
N GLY A 108 1.38 -7.09 -13.58
CA GLY A 108 2.38 -6.10 -13.91
C GLY A 108 3.54 -6.69 -14.71
N VAL A 109 4.70 -6.08 -14.60
CA VAL A 109 5.95 -6.52 -15.23
C VAL A 109 6.51 -7.74 -14.49
N PHE A 110 6.75 -8.81 -15.22
CA PHE A 110 7.38 -10.05 -14.74
C PHE A 110 8.19 -10.66 -15.89
N GLY A 111 9.00 -11.70 -15.62
CA GLY A 111 9.96 -12.22 -16.60
C GLY A 111 9.36 -12.62 -17.95
N GLY A 112 8.10 -13.11 -17.96
CA GLY A 112 7.40 -13.46 -19.18
C GLY A 112 7.08 -12.26 -20.09
N VAL A 113 6.92 -11.06 -19.55
CA VAL A 113 6.70 -9.83 -20.35
C VAL A 113 7.97 -9.49 -21.12
N VAL A 114 9.11 -9.48 -20.43
CA VAL A 114 10.43 -9.19 -21.01
C VAL A 114 10.80 -10.26 -22.04
N LEU A 115 10.59 -11.53 -21.73
CA LEU A 115 10.74 -12.64 -22.67
C LEU A 115 9.92 -12.40 -23.95
N ASN A 116 8.64 -12.06 -23.82
CA ASN A 116 7.77 -11.81 -24.98
C ASN A 116 8.25 -10.61 -25.82
N MET A 117 8.79 -9.56 -25.19
CA MET A 117 9.40 -8.43 -25.92
C MET A 117 10.58 -8.91 -26.77
N HIS A 118 11.51 -9.66 -26.18
CA HIS A 118 12.66 -10.21 -26.92
C HIS A 118 12.24 -11.15 -28.05
N LEU A 119 11.16 -11.94 -27.88
CA LEU A 119 10.63 -12.80 -28.93
C LEU A 119 10.13 -11.99 -30.14
N HIS A 120 9.42 -10.88 -29.92
CA HIS A 120 9.05 -9.97 -31.01
C HIS A 120 10.29 -9.34 -31.65
N TRP A 121 11.29 -8.96 -30.85
CA TRP A 121 12.49 -8.27 -31.32
C TRP A 121 13.42 -9.09 -32.21
N LYS A 122 13.27 -10.42 -32.22
CA LYS A 122 13.96 -11.28 -33.18
C LYS A 122 13.63 -10.94 -34.63
N LYS A 123 12.38 -10.54 -34.90
CA LYS A 123 11.87 -10.31 -36.26
C LYS A 123 11.45 -8.86 -36.51
N HIS A 124 11.29 -8.07 -35.44
CA HIS A 124 10.73 -6.73 -35.52
C HIS A 124 11.51 -5.76 -34.66
N GLU A 125 11.74 -4.56 -35.16
CA GLU A 125 12.50 -3.55 -34.41
C GLU A 125 11.71 -2.92 -33.24
N THR A 126 10.39 -2.95 -33.33
CA THR A 126 9.49 -2.25 -32.42
C THR A 126 8.41 -3.19 -31.88
N VAL A 127 8.01 -2.99 -30.62
CA VAL A 127 6.93 -3.72 -29.98
C VAL A 127 6.07 -2.77 -29.15
N LYS A 128 4.75 -2.99 -29.14
CA LYS A 128 3.80 -2.25 -28.29
C LYS A 128 3.58 -3.00 -26.99
N VAL A 129 3.64 -2.36 -25.85
CA VAL A 129 3.30 -2.95 -24.55
C VAL A 129 1.99 -2.33 -24.09
N VAL A 130 0.94 -3.14 -23.99
CA VAL A 130 -0.41 -2.67 -23.63
C VAL A 130 -0.70 -2.99 -22.18
N CYS A 131 -0.81 -1.96 -21.34
CA CYS A 131 -0.96 -2.10 -19.89
C CYS A 131 -2.43 -1.96 -19.48
N LYS A 132 -3.13 -3.10 -19.26
CA LYS A 132 -4.54 -3.13 -18.85
C LYS A 132 -4.82 -4.29 -17.88
N PRO A 133 -5.36 -4.06 -16.67
CA PRO A 133 -5.65 -2.77 -16.04
C PRO A 133 -4.38 -2.08 -15.54
N CYS A 134 -4.35 -0.74 -15.56
CA CYS A 134 -3.23 0.08 -15.09
C CYS A 134 -3.79 1.27 -14.32
N ARG A 135 -3.18 1.61 -13.17
CA ARG A 135 -3.52 2.83 -12.42
C ARG A 135 -3.00 4.07 -13.19
N PRO A 136 -3.60 5.26 -12.99
CA PRO A 136 -3.00 6.49 -13.49
C PRO A 136 -1.55 6.62 -13.03
N GLY A 137 -0.63 6.97 -13.94
CA GLY A 137 0.80 7.11 -13.62
C GLY A 137 1.61 5.80 -13.62
N GLN A 138 0.98 4.65 -13.33
CA GLN A 138 1.68 3.35 -13.28
C GLN A 138 2.29 2.91 -14.61
N VAL A 139 1.78 3.44 -15.74
CA VAL A 139 2.37 3.20 -17.06
C VAL A 139 3.82 3.68 -17.15
N TYR A 140 4.17 4.77 -16.47
CA TYR A 140 5.54 5.31 -16.46
C TYR A 140 6.47 4.42 -15.62
N GLU A 141 5.99 3.90 -14.47
CA GLU A 141 6.74 2.92 -13.67
C GLU A 141 7.03 1.64 -14.48
N TYR A 142 6.05 1.17 -15.26
CA TYR A 142 6.25 0.03 -16.14
C TYR A 142 7.20 0.34 -17.30
N ALA A 143 7.18 1.57 -17.82
CA ALA A 143 8.10 1.99 -18.86
C ALA A 143 9.55 1.98 -18.36
N GLU A 144 9.81 2.55 -17.19
CA GLU A 144 11.12 2.55 -16.53
C GLU A 144 11.60 1.12 -16.25
N GLU A 145 10.75 0.30 -15.61
CA GLU A 145 11.08 -1.09 -15.26
C GLU A 145 11.40 -1.93 -16.50
N LEU A 146 10.61 -1.81 -17.57
CA LEU A 146 10.84 -2.55 -18.81
C LEU A 146 12.08 -2.03 -19.56
N THR A 147 12.34 -0.73 -19.54
CA THR A 147 13.57 -0.14 -20.11
C THR A 147 14.78 -0.78 -19.44
N ARG A 148 14.80 -0.82 -18.10
CA ARG A 148 15.88 -1.44 -17.33
C ARG A 148 16.04 -2.93 -17.64
N LEU A 149 14.95 -3.69 -17.56
CA LEU A 149 15.00 -5.16 -17.69
C LEU A 149 15.31 -5.63 -19.12
N SER A 150 14.79 -4.94 -20.14
CA SER A 150 14.91 -5.35 -21.54
C SER A 150 16.03 -4.63 -22.29
N LYS A 151 16.56 -3.53 -21.73
CA LYS A 151 17.50 -2.60 -22.38
C LYS A 151 16.97 -1.99 -23.67
N GLY A 152 15.66 -1.97 -23.84
CA GLY A 152 15.01 -1.31 -24.98
C GLY A 152 14.75 0.16 -24.69
N THR A 153 14.67 0.97 -25.75
CA THR A 153 14.40 2.41 -25.68
C THR A 153 12.90 2.67 -25.78
N VAL A 154 12.35 3.50 -24.91
CA VAL A 154 10.97 3.99 -25.03
C VAL A 154 10.88 5.04 -26.14
N ILE A 155 10.07 4.78 -27.17
CA ILE A 155 9.82 5.73 -28.26
C ILE A 155 8.69 6.69 -27.88
N ASP A 156 7.57 6.15 -27.39
CA ASP A 156 6.33 6.88 -27.18
C ASP A 156 5.48 6.20 -26.10
N ILE A 157 4.80 7.00 -25.27
CA ILE A 157 3.82 6.53 -24.29
C ILE A 157 2.48 7.13 -24.66
N LYS A 158 1.53 6.28 -25.04
CA LYS A 158 0.20 6.68 -25.46
C LYS A 158 -0.75 6.84 -24.28
N PRO A 159 -1.74 7.75 -24.37
CA PRO A 159 -2.73 7.97 -23.31
C PRO A 159 -3.61 6.74 -23.02
N ASN A 160 -3.68 5.77 -23.93
CA ASN A 160 -4.43 4.52 -23.74
C ASN A 160 -3.64 3.43 -22.96
N ASN A 161 -2.62 3.82 -22.19
CA ASN A 161 -1.71 2.95 -21.46
C ASN A 161 -0.95 1.97 -22.38
N THR A 162 -0.53 2.43 -23.56
CA THR A 162 0.31 1.66 -24.49
C THR A 162 1.68 2.29 -24.63
N ILE A 163 2.73 1.54 -24.37
CA ILE A 163 4.12 1.98 -24.46
C ILE A 163 4.72 1.39 -25.74
N MET A 164 5.41 2.19 -26.55
CA MET A 164 6.12 1.70 -27.72
C MET A 164 7.61 1.59 -27.41
N PHE A 165 8.16 0.39 -27.55
CA PHE A 165 9.58 0.13 -27.33
C PHE A 165 10.32 -0.19 -28.62
N TYR A 166 11.52 0.36 -28.73
CA TYR A 166 12.54 0.04 -29.71
C TYR A 166 13.59 -0.89 -29.11
N ARG A 167 14.09 -1.85 -29.89
CA ARG A 167 15.11 -2.80 -29.44
C ARG A 167 16.55 -2.24 -29.37
N GLY A 168 16.83 -1.14 -30.08
CA GLY A 168 18.20 -0.61 -30.31
C GLY A 168 18.78 -1.00 -31.67
N LYS A 169 19.70 -0.21 -32.25
CA LYS A 169 20.35 -0.55 -33.53
C LYS A 169 21.24 -1.79 -33.39
N ASN A 170 21.95 -1.88 -32.25
CA ASN A 170 22.85 -2.98 -31.90
C ASN A 170 22.17 -4.08 -31.05
N TYR A 171 20.90 -4.36 -31.30
CA TYR A 171 20.20 -5.40 -30.55
C TYR A 171 20.83 -6.78 -30.78
N VAL A 172 21.40 -7.34 -29.72
CA VAL A 172 21.85 -8.73 -29.67
C VAL A 172 20.91 -9.50 -28.75
N GLN A 173 20.43 -10.65 -29.22
CA GLN A 173 19.61 -11.54 -28.40
C GLN A 173 20.37 -11.91 -27.10
N PRO A 174 19.83 -11.58 -25.91
CA PRO A 174 20.43 -11.99 -24.65
C PRO A 174 20.50 -13.52 -24.52
N LYS A 175 21.56 -14.03 -23.91
CA LYS A 175 21.67 -15.47 -23.57
C LYS A 175 20.52 -15.91 -22.66
N VAL A 176 20.15 -15.05 -21.71
CA VAL A 176 19.01 -15.24 -20.81
C VAL A 176 17.93 -14.23 -21.17
N MET A 177 16.87 -14.68 -21.86
CA MET A 177 15.79 -13.81 -22.36
C MET A 177 14.86 -13.28 -21.27
N SER A 178 14.79 -13.94 -20.12
CA SER A 178 14.04 -13.48 -18.94
C SER A 178 15.04 -13.18 -17.84
N PRO A 179 15.31 -11.91 -17.52
CA PRO A 179 16.30 -11.56 -16.51
C PRO A 179 16.00 -12.26 -15.17
N PRO A 180 17.03 -12.80 -14.48
CA PRO A 180 16.84 -13.54 -13.22
C PRO A 180 16.32 -12.65 -12.08
N GLU A 181 16.47 -11.32 -12.20
CA GLU A 181 15.92 -10.31 -11.31
C GLU A 181 14.41 -10.08 -11.48
N THR A 182 13.72 -10.87 -12.28
CA THR A 182 12.27 -10.78 -12.46
C THR A 182 11.51 -11.82 -11.64
N LEU A 183 10.31 -11.46 -11.20
CA LEU A 183 9.43 -12.41 -10.53
C LEU A 183 8.88 -13.45 -11.52
N SER A 184 8.64 -14.67 -11.01
CA SER A 184 7.90 -15.68 -11.76
C SER A 184 6.42 -15.31 -11.90
N LYS A 185 5.74 -15.89 -12.89
CA LYS A 185 4.32 -15.62 -13.20
C LYS A 185 3.39 -15.74 -12.00
N GLN A 186 3.63 -16.73 -11.13
CA GLN A 186 2.81 -16.97 -9.93
C GLN A 186 3.13 -15.96 -8.82
N LYS A 187 4.42 -15.73 -8.54
CA LYS A 187 4.86 -14.75 -7.52
C LYS A 187 4.41 -13.34 -7.87
N ALA A 188 4.43 -12.96 -9.15
CA ALA A 188 3.93 -11.67 -9.62
C ALA A 188 2.42 -11.49 -9.34
N LEU A 189 1.62 -12.56 -9.52
CA LEU A 189 0.19 -12.52 -9.19
C LEU A 189 -0.05 -12.38 -7.68
N GLU A 190 0.73 -13.07 -6.87
CA GLU A 190 0.66 -12.96 -5.41
C GLU A 190 1.03 -11.56 -4.92
N LYS A 191 2.12 -10.99 -5.45
CA LYS A 191 2.50 -9.59 -5.19
C LYS A 191 1.34 -8.63 -5.50
N TYR A 192 0.68 -8.78 -6.65
CA TYR A 192 -0.49 -7.98 -7.00
C TYR A 192 -1.63 -8.12 -5.98
N ARG A 193 -1.96 -9.35 -5.55
CA ARG A 193 -3.01 -9.59 -4.54
C ARG A 193 -2.68 -8.91 -3.21
N TYR A 194 -1.42 -8.95 -2.78
CA TYR A 194 -0.99 -8.26 -1.57
C TYR A 194 -1.07 -6.73 -1.72
N LEU A 195 -0.64 -6.17 -2.85
CA LEU A 195 -0.77 -4.73 -3.13
C LEU A 195 -2.23 -4.27 -3.14
N GLN A 196 -3.12 -5.05 -3.76
CA GLN A 196 -4.56 -4.76 -3.76
C GLN A 196 -5.14 -4.81 -2.34
N SER A 197 -4.78 -5.84 -1.57
CA SER A 197 -5.21 -5.94 -0.17
C SER A 197 -4.65 -4.80 0.68
N LEU A 198 -3.43 -4.33 0.41
CA LEU A 198 -2.80 -3.22 1.10
C LEU A 198 -3.60 -1.94 0.83
N GLU A 199 -3.80 -1.59 -0.44
CA GLU A 199 -4.58 -0.42 -0.86
C GLU A 199 -5.98 -0.38 -0.22
N HIS A 200 -6.73 -1.49 -0.28
CA HIS A 200 -8.04 -1.57 0.36
C HIS A 200 -7.96 -1.39 1.89
N THR A 201 -6.89 -1.90 2.52
CA THR A 201 -6.71 -1.77 3.98
C THR A 201 -6.35 -0.33 4.35
N SER A 202 -5.49 0.34 3.58
CA SER A 202 -5.12 1.74 3.79
C SER A 202 -6.33 2.68 3.61
N GLN A 203 -7.12 2.52 2.55
CA GLN A 203 -8.38 3.27 2.37
C GLN A 203 -9.37 3.03 3.52
N PHE A 204 -9.41 1.81 4.07
CA PHE A 204 -10.24 1.50 5.23
C PHE A 204 -9.73 2.17 6.52
N ILE A 205 -8.41 2.27 6.69
CA ILE A 205 -7.77 3.00 7.79
C ILE A 205 -8.12 4.48 7.71
N GLU A 206 -7.95 5.12 6.55
CA GLU A 206 -8.29 6.53 6.32
C GLU A 206 -9.75 6.84 6.70
N LYS A 207 -10.69 5.99 6.26
CA LYS A 207 -12.12 6.12 6.60
C LYS A 207 -12.36 6.04 8.11
N LEU A 208 -11.70 5.11 8.81
CA LEU A 208 -11.82 4.95 10.26
C LEU A 208 -11.17 6.11 11.04
N GLU A 209 -10.06 6.64 10.53
CA GLU A 209 -9.40 7.80 11.14
C GLU A 209 -10.27 9.04 11.04
N LYS A 210 -10.89 9.27 9.88
CA LYS A 210 -11.89 10.32 9.68
C LYS A 210 -13.12 10.13 10.60
N GLU A 211 -13.69 8.93 10.66
CA GLU A 211 -14.82 8.62 11.57
C GLU A 211 -14.45 8.90 13.04
N LEU A 212 -13.22 8.56 13.45
CA LEU A 212 -12.72 8.83 14.80
C LEU A 212 -12.56 10.33 15.07
N GLU A 213 -12.07 11.09 14.09
CA GLU A 213 -11.90 12.53 14.19
C GLU A 213 -13.25 13.25 14.29
N ASP A 214 -14.19 12.91 13.41
CA ASP A 214 -15.55 13.47 13.41
C ASP A 214 -16.27 13.18 14.73
N TYR A 215 -16.13 11.97 15.28
CA TYR A 215 -16.66 11.64 16.60
C TYR A 215 -16.04 12.50 17.71
N LYS A 216 -14.72 12.72 17.69
CA LYS A 216 -14.06 13.57 18.68
C LYS A 216 -14.51 15.03 18.60
N LYS A 217 -14.67 15.56 17.39
CA LYS A 217 -15.21 16.91 17.15
C LYS A 217 -16.62 17.04 17.70
N HIS A 218 -17.50 16.08 17.39
CA HIS A 218 -18.84 16.01 17.94
C HIS A 218 -18.80 16.03 19.48
N VAL A 219 -18.06 15.12 20.12
CA VAL A 219 -17.96 15.08 21.59
C VAL A 219 -17.42 16.41 22.18
N ALA A 220 -16.47 17.08 21.51
CA ALA A 220 -15.95 18.36 21.96
C ALA A 220 -17.00 19.48 21.88
N LEU A 221 -17.78 19.55 20.78
CA LEU A 221 -18.87 20.52 20.62
C LEU A 221 -19.94 20.35 21.71
N PHE A 222 -20.38 19.11 21.96
CA PHE A 222 -21.37 18.84 23.02
C PHE A 222 -20.84 19.15 24.43
N LYS A 223 -19.56 18.90 24.69
CA LYS A 223 -18.93 19.28 25.97
C LYS A 223 -18.87 20.80 26.15
N ASN A 224 -18.55 21.55 25.11
CA ASN A 224 -18.48 23.01 25.17
C ASN A 224 -19.87 23.63 25.31
N HIS A 225 -20.88 23.12 24.58
CA HIS A 225 -22.27 23.54 24.76
C HIS A 225 -22.76 23.28 26.18
N ASN A 226 -22.51 22.09 26.74
CA ASN A 226 -22.90 21.80 28.12
C ASN A 226 -22.17 22.67 29.15
N LYS A 227 -20.91 23.06 28.90
CA LYS A 227 -20.19 24.03 29.74
C LYS A 227 -20.78 25.44 29.60
N GLY A 228 -21.11 25.88 28.40
CA GLY A 228 -21.76 27.18 28.15
C GLY A 228 -23.10 27.28 28.87
N VAL A 229 -23.96 26.26 28.72
CA VAL A 229 -25.25 26.17 29.43
C VAL A 229 -25.06 26.12 30.96
N ALA A 230 -23.99 25.48 31.46
CA ALA A 230 -23.69 25.50 32.88
C ALA A 230 -23.27 26.89 33.37
N ILE A 231 -22.49 27.65 32.58
CA ILE A 231 -22.07 29.02 32.90
C ILE A 231 -23.27 29.98 32.83
N GLU A 232 -24.11 29.89 31.80
CA GLU A 232 -25.32 30.72 31.68
C GLU A 232 -26.31 30.50 32.84
N LYS A 233 -26.44 29.26 33.32
CA LYS A 233 -27.23 28.97 34.51
C LYS A 233 -26.67 29.64 35.77
N ILE A 234 -25.34 29.64 35.92
CA ILE A 234 -24.67 30.30 37.05
C ILE A 234 -24.82 31.82 36.96
N SER A 235 -24.63 32.43 35.78
CA SER A 235 -24.76 33.89 35.62
C SER A 235 -26.19 34.39 35.81
N ASN A 236 -27.20 33.58 35.46
CA ASN A 236 -28.60 33.92 35.66
C ASN A 236 -29.04 33.78 37.14
N GLU A 237 -28.34 32.96 37.94
CA GLU A 237 -28.54 32.87 39.39
C GLU A 237 -27.86 34.04 40.13
N ASP A 238 -26.72 34.54 39.64
CA ASP A 238 -25.98 35.65 40.28
C ASP A 238 -26.57 37.06 40.00
N THR A 239 -27.44 37.21 39.00
CA THR A 239 -28.04 38.52 38.64
C THR A 239 -29.37 38.82 39.35
N THR A 240 -29.91 37.91 40.16
CA THR A 240 -31.01 38.21 41.09
C THR A 240 -30.44 38.78 42.38
N VAL A 241 -29.96 40.03 42.32
CA VAL A 241 -29.71 40.85 43.52
C VAL A 241 -30.82 41.87 43.57
N ASP A 242 -31.96 41.47 44.14
CA ASP A 242 -33.05 42.39 44.47
C ASP A 242 -32.74 43.13 45.78
N ASP A 243 -32.92 44.45 45.71
CA ASP A 243 -32.64 45.47 46.71
C ASP A 243 -33.30 45.22 48.09
N PRO A 244 -32.62 45.55 49.21
CA PRO A 244 -33.20 45.52 50.54
C PRO A 244 -33.96 46.83 50.82
N ALA A 245 -35.23 46.91 50.45
CA ALA A 245 -36.16 47.93 50.93
C ALA A 245 -37.33 47.20 51.64
N THR A 246 -37.26 46.98 52.96
CA THR A 246 -37.69 47.91 54.01
C THR A 246 -39.13 48.41 53.84
N THR A 247 -40.09 47.74 54.48
CA THR A 247 -41.31 48.30 55.13
C THR A 247 -41.92 47.18 55.97
N SER A 248 -41.73 47.16 57.30
CA SER A 248 -42.63 47.79 58.29
C SER A 248 -44.09 47.37 58.13
N ASP A 249 -44.51 46.37 58.89
CA ASP A 249 -45.87 46.11 59.39
C ASP A 249 -45.81 44.78 60.16
N SER A 250 -46.42 44.52 61.30
CA SER A 250 -47.45 45.20 62.09
C SER A 250 -47.54 44.40 63.41
N LYS A 251 -47.49 45.05 64.58
CA LYS A 251 -48.23 44.63 65.79
C LYS A 251 -48.23 45.72 66.84
#